data_AF-A0A163MBU1-F1
#
_entry.id   AF-A0A163MBU1-F1
#
_cell.length_a   1.000
_cell.length_b   1.000
_cell.length_c   1.000
_cell.angle_alpha   90.00
_cell.angle_beta   90.00
_cell.angle_gamma   90.00
#
_symmetry.space_group_name_H-M   'P 1'
#
loop_
_entity.id
_entity.type
_entity.pdbx_description
1 polymer ?
#
loop_
_entity_poly.entity_id
_entity_poly.type
_entity_poly.pdbx_seq_one_letter_code
_entity_poly.pdbx_strand_id
1 'polypeptide(L)'
;MATTKLSDILSSFISTAHAEEATHVEEFILLSADINDDPPTTVGLTDIIEDFRDDTKSDGMLKECTKTCANLKNHLNECNNRVEKGSNEDCMEEFFHYMHCADECAASPKILSTTR
;
A
#
# COMPACT_ATOMS: atom_id res chain seq x y z
N MET A 1 -3.12 -48.77 12.13
CA MET A 1 -3.85 -47.64 12.74
C MET A 1 -2.85 -46.53 12.99
N ALA A 2 -2.89 -45.46 12.19
CA ALA A 2 -2.09 -44.26 12.43
C ALA A 2 -3.07 -43.11 12.68
N THR A 3 -3.34 -42.83 13.95
CA THR A 3 -4.12 -41.64 14.35
C THR A 3 -3.14 -40.48 14.41
N THR A 4 -2.96 -39.78 13.29
CA THR A 4 -2.22 -38.52 13.25
C THR A 4 -3.01 -37.49 14.05
N LYS A 5 -2.45 -37.06 15.18
CA LYS A 5 -3.14 -36.16 16.10
C LYS A 5 -3.16 -34.76 15.50
N LEU A 6 -4.36 -34.23 15.29
CA LEU A 6 -4.61 -32.86 14.83
C LEU A 6 -3.99 -31.78 15.76
N SER A 7 -3.61 -32.16 16.98
CA SER A 7 -2.90 -31.29 17.94
C SER A 7 -1.55 -30.79 17.42
N ASP A 8 -0.88 -31.58 16.57
CA ASP A 8 0.53 -31.31 16.22
C ASP A 8 0.65 -30.29 15.07
N ILE A 9 -0.42 -30.06 14.31
CA ILE A 9 -0.44 -29.13 13.17
C ILE A 9 -0.67 -27.69 13.62
N LEU A 10 -1.41 -27.48 14.71
CA LEU A 10 -1.73 -26.13 15.20
C LEU A 10 -0.62 -25.51 16.05
N SER A 11 0.30 -26.32 16.56
CA SER A 11 1.39 -25.83 17.43
C SER A 11 2.49 -25.08 16.68
N SER A 12 2.51 -25.10 15.35
CA SER A 12 3.51 -24.40 14.53
C SER A 12 3.11 -22.98 14.12
N PHE A 13 1.86 -22.57 14.36
CA PHE A 13 1.32 -21.30 13.84
C PHE A 13 1.17 -20.19 14.88
N ILE A 14 1.54 -20.44 16.14
CA ILE A 14 1.45 -19.43 17.20
C ILE A 14 2.87 -19.07 17.63
N SER A 15 3.37 -17.93 17.14
CA SER A 15 4.54 -17.29 17.73
C SER A 15 4.24 -17.00 19.18
N THR A 16 4.99 -17.64 20.08
CA THR A 16 4.88 -17.40 21.52
C THR A 16 5.52 -16.04 21.79
N ALA A 17 4.71 -15.00 21.97
CA ALA A 17 5.17 -13.73 22.49
C ALA A 17 5.28 -13.84 24.01
N HIS A 18 6.48 -13.61 24.55
CA HIS A 18 6.69 -13.44 25.99
C HIS A 18 6.18 -12.03 26.38
N ALA A 19 5.06 -11.97 27.08
CA ALA A 19 4.63 -10.76 27.77
C ALA A 19 5.35 -10.73 29.13
N GLU A 20 6.41 -9.94 29.24
CA GLU A 20 6.96 -9.54 30.53
C GLU A 20 6.30 -8.25 31.02
N GLU A 21 5.99 -8.26 32.32
CA GLU A 21 5.24 -7.28 33.08
C GLU A 21 5.99 -5.94 33.19
N ALA A 22 5.24 -4.82 33.19
CA ALA A 22 5.76 -3.48 33.06
C ALA A 22 6.65 -3.04 34.24
N THR A 23 7.92 -2.71 33.96
CA THR A 23 8.70 -1.74 34.76
C THR A 23 9.72 -1.00 33.87
N HIS A 24 9.82 0.31 34.10
CA HIS A 24 10.86 1.24 33.66
C HIS A 24 10.58 2.14 32.43
N VAL A 25 9.81 3.20 32.70
CA VAL A 25 9.84 4.47 31.99
C VAL A 25 11.19 5.14 32.31
N GLU A 26 12.18 5.07 31.40
CA GLU A 26 13.32 6.03 31.30
C GLU A 26 14.32 5.60 30.21
N GLU A 27 13.89 5.29 28.97
CA GLU A 27 14.83 5.19 27.83
C GLU A 27 14.16 5.42 26.46
N PHE A 28 13.21 6.36 26.38
CA PHE A 28 12.64 6.84 25.10
C PHE A 28 12.65 8.38 25.02
N ILE A 29 13.57 9.03 25.75
CA ILE A 29 13.80 10.47 25.65
C ILE A 29 15.29 10.71 25.40
N LEU A 30 15.79 10.23 24.25
CA LEU A 30 17.08 10.68 23.70
C LEU A 30 17.12 10.73 22.16
N LEU A 31 15.98 10.68 21.47
CA LEU A 31 15.93 10.94 20.02
C LEU A 31 15.39 12.34 19.69
N SER A 32 15.59 13.30 20.60
CA SER A 32 15.31 14.71 20.37
C SER A 32 16.45 15.57 20.92
N ALA A 33 17.66 15.36 20.38
CA ALA A 33 18.73 16.34 20.42
C ALA A 33 19.76 16.02 19.33
N ASP A 34 19.97 17.00 18.44
CA ASP A 34 21.10 17.14 17.53
C ASP A 34 21.10 16.37 16.18
N ILE A 35 20.24 16.81 15.24
CA ILE A 35 20.67 16.87 13.84
C ILE A 35 20.86 18.35 13.52
N ASN A 36 22.13 18.70 13.40
CA ASN A 36 22.67 19.99 13.01
C ASN A 36 22.07 20.48 11.68
N ASP A 37 21.95 21.80 11.57
CA ASP A 37 21.67 22.58 10.37
C ASP A 37 22.59 22.19 9.18
N ASP A 38 22.18 21.21 8.40
CA ASP A 38 22.61 21.04 7.01
C ASP A 38 21.33 20.84 6.18
N PRO A 39 21.11 21.59 5.08
CA PRO A 39 19.91 21.44 4.27
C PRO A 39 19.81 19.98 3.81
N PRO A 40 18.62 19.37 3.82
CA PRO A 40 18.45 18.08 3.18
C PRO A 40 18.90 18.26 1.74
N THR A 41 20.05 17.69 1.42
CA THR A 41 20.40 17.42 0.03
C THR A 41 19.26 16.56 -0.45
N THR A 42 18.42 17.15 -1.30
CA THR A 42 17.36 16.47 -2.02
C THR A 42 18.04 15.49 -2.96
N VAL A 43 18.54 14.38 -2.42
CA VAL A 43 18.71 13.17 -3.20
C VAL A 43 17.29 12.82 -3.58
N GLY A 44 16.96 13.07 -4.84
CA GLY A 44 15.59 13.07 -5.31
C GLY A 44 14.95 11.73 -4.96
N LEU A 45 13.84 11.76 -4.23
CA LEU A 45 12.93 10.61 -4.17
C LEU A 45 12.53 10.16 -5.59
N THR A 46 12.59 11.09 -6.55
CA THR A 46 12.53 10.86 -8.00
C THR A 46 13.63 9.91 -8.48
N ASP A 47 14.87 10.10 -8.06
CA ASP A 47 16.04 9.39 -8.58
C ASP A 47 16.07 7.93 -8.11
N ILE A 48 15.48 7.65 -6.94
CA ILE A 48 15.31 6.29 -6.42
C ILE A 48 14.11 5.59 -7.08
N ILE A 49 13.08 6.32 -7.50
CA ILE A 49 11.90 5.74 -8.15
C ILE A 49 12.19 5.35 -9.62
N GLU A 50 13.08 6.08 -10.30
CA GLU A 50 13.43 5.82 -11.70
C GLU A 50 14.25 4.54 -11.91
N ASP A 51 15.04 4.09 -10.93
CA ASP A 51 15.96 2.94 -11.10
C ASP A 51 15.29 1.55 -10.91
N PHE A 52 14.07 1.50 -10.35
CA PHE A 52 13.35 0.24 -10.09
C PHE A 52 12.17 -0.04 -11.02
N ARG A 53 11.80 0.90 -11.89
CA ARG A 53 10.70 0.70 -12.83
C ARG A 53 11.26 0.18 -14.14
N ASP A 54 11.05 -1.11 -14.40
CA ASP A 54 10.96 -1.57 -15.79
C ASP A 54 9.69 -0.93 -16.39
N ASP A 55 9.87 0.29 -16.90
CA ASP A 55 8.80 1.21 -17.33
C ASP A 55 7.95 0.64 -18.47
N THR A 56 8.47 -0.32 -19.22
CA THR A 56 7.82 -0.76 -20.47
C THR A 56 6.60 -1.66 -20.24
N LYS A 57 6.68 -2.56 -19.25
CA LYS A 57 5.62 -3.54 -18.95
C LYS A 57 4.58 -2.98 -17.98
N SER A 58 5.06 -2.19 -17.01
CA SER A 58 4.23 -1.56 -15.97
C SER A 58 3.35 -0.43 -16.53
N ASP A 59 3.86 0.37 -17.47
CA ASP A 59 3.09 1.45 -18.11
C ASP A 59 1.94 0.92 -18.99
N GLY A 60 2.17 -0.17 -19.73
CA GLY A 60 1.14 -0.80 -20.56
C GLY A 60 -0.07 -1.28 -19.76
N MET A 61 0.20 -1.94 -18.62
CA MET A 61 -0.84 -2.41 -17.70
C MET A 61 -1.59 -1.23 -17.06
N LEU A 62 -0.85 -0.25 -16.54
CA LEU A 62 -1.42 0.93 -15.89
C LEU A 62 -2.33 1.73 -16.83
N LYS A 63 -1.89 1.91 -18.08
CA LYS A 63 -2.65 2.63 -19.11
C LYS A 63 -3.94 1.92 -19.51
N GLU A 64 -3.91 0.59 -19.63
CA GLU A 64 -5.10 -0.18 -19.97
C GLU A 64 -6.13 -0.15 -18.84
N CYS A 65 -5.71 -0.41 -17.60
CA CYS A 65 -6.63 -0.40 -16.46
C CYS A 65 -7.15 1.00 -16.14
N THR A 66 -6.36 2.04 -16.37
CA THR A 66 -6.84 3.43 -16.25
C THR A 66 -7.96 3.74 -17.26
N LYS A 67 -7.88 3.21 -18.50
CA LYS A 67 -8.93 3.40 -19.51
C LYS A 67 -10.21 2.64 -19.13
N THR A 68 -10.08 1.39 -18.71
CA THR A 68 -11.23 0.55 -18.31
C THR A 68 -11.98 1.15 -17.13
N CYS A 69 -11.26 1.72 -16.17
CA CYS A 69 -11.83 2.30 -14.94
C CYS A 69 -12.00 3.82 -15.00
N ALA A 70 -12.06 4.41 -16.22
CA ALA A 70 -12.06 5.86 -16.39
C ALA A 70 -13.27 6.57 -15.75
N ASN A 71 -14.46 5.97 -15.81
CA ASN A 71 -15.65 6.56 -15.19
C ASN A 71 -15.54 6.60 -13.66
N LEU A 72 -15.08 5.53 -13.03
CA LEU A 72 -14.87 5.47 -11.57
C LEU A 72 -13.76 6.43 -11.14
N LYS A 73 -12.71 6.57 -11.94
CA LYS A 73 -11.68 7.59 -11.74
C LYS A 73 -12.25 9.02 -11.83
N ASN A 74 -13.19 9.27 -12.74
CA ASN A 74 -13.86 10.57 -12.83
C ASN A 74 -14.70 10.85 -11.60
N HIS A 75 -15.43 9.88 -11.06
CA HIS A 75 -16.17 10.06 -9.79
C HIS A 75 -15.25 10.37 -8.62
N LEU A 76 -14.12 9.67 -8.51
CA LEU A 76 -13.10 9.98 -7.51
C LEU A 76 -12.55 11.41 -7.67
N ASN A 77 -12.28 11.84 -8.90
CA ASN A 77 -11.82 13.21 -9.17
C ASN A 77 -12.90 14.26 -8.85
N GLU A 78 -14.17 13.97 -9.15
CA GLU A 78 -15.30 14.83 -8.82
C GLU A 78 -15.46 14.98 -7.31
N CYS A 79 -15.34 13.89 -6.54
CA CYS A 79 -15.34 13.95 -5.08
C CYS A 79 -14.17 14.80 -4.55
N ASN A 80 -12.93 14.53 -5.01
CA ASN A 80 -11.76 15.30 -4.60
C ASN A 80 -11.95 16.79 -4.89
N ASN A 81 -12.52 17.15 -6.04
CA ASN A 81 -12.80 18.54 -6.38
C ASN A 81 -13.81 19.20 -5.42
N ARG A 82 -14.83 18.45 -4.94
CA ARG A 82 -15.76 18.96 -3.92
C ARG A 82 -15.07 19.15 -2.57
N VAL A 83 -14.21 18.21 -2.16
CA VAL A 83 -13.41 18.30 -0.92
C VAL A 83 -12.46 19.50 -0.98
N GLU A 84 -11.74 19.69 -2.09
CA GLU A 84 -10.88 20.86 -2.31
C GLU A 84 -11.64 22.19 -2.26
N LYS A 85 -12.94 22.17 -2.60
CA LYS A 85 -13.84 23.33 -2.51
C LYS A 85 -14.51 23.51 -1.13
N GLY A 86 -14.15 22.68 -0.15
CA GLY A 86 -14.65 22.78 1.23
C GLY A 86 -15.85 21.90 1.56
N SER A 87 -16.12 20.87 0.77
CA SER A 87 -17.03 19.79 1.19
C SER A 87 -16.46 19.06 2.42
N ASN A 88 -17.33 18.61 3.32
CA ASN A 88 -16.95 17.85 4.53
C ASN A 88 -17.08 16.33 4.32
N GLU A 89 -17.27 15.87 3.09
CA GLU A 89 -17.29 14.45 2.75
C GLU A 89 -15.87 13.86 2.70
N ASP A 90 -15.77 12.54 2.77
CA ASP A 90 -14.56 11.81 2.37
C ASP A 90 -14.82 11.08 1.05
N CYS A 91 -13.75 10.80 0.30
CA CYS A 91 -13.84 10.16 -1.02
C CYS A 91 -13.53 8.66 -0.98
N MET A 92 -13.74 8.01 0.17
CA MET A 92 -13.35 6.62 0.35
C MET A 92 -14.22 5.68 -0.49
N GLU A 93 -15.51 5.97 -0.65
CA GLU A 93 -16.41 5.16 -1.48
C GLU A 93 -15.96 5.16 -2.95
N GLU A 94 -15.74 6.33 -3.54
CA GLU A 94 -15.27 6.44 -4.92
C GLU A 94 -13.87 5.85 -5.10
N PHE A 95 -13.02 5.95 -4.10
CA PHE A 95 -11.71 5.31 -4.10
C PHE A 95 -11.83 3.78 -4.11
N PHE A 96 -12.67 3.20 -3.23
CA PHE A 96 -12.88 1.75 -3.21
C PHE A 96 -13.50 1.24 -4.50
N HIS A 97 -14.42 1.99 -5.12
CA HIS A 97 -14.94 1.62 -6.43
C HIS A 97 -13.84 1.64 -7.50
N TYR A 98 -13.02 2.68 -7.55
CA TYR A 98 -11.91 2.75 -8.50
C TYR A 98 -10.90 1.61 -8.31
N MET A 99 -10.50 1.34 -7.07
CA MET A 99 -9.56 0.26 -6.74
C MET A 99 -10.13 -1.12 -7.03
N HIS A 100 -11.40 -1.37 -6.72
CA HIS A 100 -12.06 -2.62 -7.05
C HIS A 100 -12.01 -2.90 -8.56
N CYS A 101 -12.30 -1.90 -9.39
CA CYS A 101 -12.17 -2.03 -10.85
C CYS A 101 -10.72 -2.24 -11.29
N ALA A 102 -9.76 -1.52 -10.70
CA ALA A 102 -8.34 -1.66 -11.04
C ALA A 102 -7.82 -3.06 -10.73
N ASP A 103 -8.21 -3.63 -9.59
CA ASP A 103 -7.85 -4.98 -9.17
C ASP A 103 -8.44 -6.04 -10.09
N GLU A 104 -9.72 -5.92 -10.46
CA GLU A 104 -10.37 -6.81 -11.43
C GLU A 104 -9.70 -6.73 -12.81
N CYS A 105 -9.35 -5.51 -13.24
CA CYS A 105 -8.62 -5.31 -14.50
C CYS A 105 -7.24 -5.97 -14.45
N ALA A 106 -6.47 -5.74 -13.38
CA ALA A 106 -5.14 -6.30 -13.22
C ALA A 106 -5.16 -7.84 -13.14
N ALA A 107 -6.20 -8.41 -12.52
CA ALA A 107 -6.43 -9.85 -12.45
C ALA A 107 -6.93 -10.46 -13.77
N SER A 108 -7.31 -9.65 -14.75
CA SER A 108 -7.85 -10.16 -16.01
C SER A 108 -6.79 -10.96 -16.79
N PRO A 109 -7.16 -12.06 -17.47
CA PRO A 109 -6.21 -12.88 -18.23
C PRO A 109 -5.41 -12.09 -19.29
N LYS A 110 -6.04 -11.04 -19.85
CA LYS A 110 -5.43 -10.13 -20.82
C LYS A 110 -4.20 -9.44 -20.23
N ILE A 111 -4.33 -8.91 -19.01
CA ILE A 111 -3.25 -8.23 -18.31
C ILE A 111 -2.21 -9.23 -17.81
N LEU A 112 -2.63 -10.32 -17.18
CA LEU A 112 -1.69 -11.33 -16.65
C LEU A 112 -0.83 -11.98 -17.74
N SER A 113 -1.37 -12.16 -18.95
CA SER A 113 -0.59 -12.63 -20.10
C SER A 113 0.49 -11.65 -20.57
N THR A 114 0.31 -10.36 -20.29
CA THR A 114 1.26 -9.30 -20.65
C THR A 114 2.42 -9.24 -19.66
N THR A 115 2.22 -9.68 -18.40
CA THR A 115 3.20 -9.63 -17.29
C THR A 115 4.10 -10.88 -17.18
N ARG A 116 3.95 -11.89 -18.05
CA ARG A 116 4.73 -13.15 -18.02
C ARG A 116 6.16 -13.02 -18.54
#